data_AF-A0A6A6HAE0-F1
#
_entry.id   AF-A0A6A6HAE0-F1
#
_cell.length_a   1.000
_cell.length_b   1.000
_cell.length_c   1.000
_cell.angle_alpha   90.00
_cell.angle_beta   90.00
_cell.angle_gamma   90.00
#
_symmetry.space_group_name_H-M   'P 1'
#
loop_
_entity.id
_entity.type
_entity.pdbx_description
1 polymer ?
#
loop_
_entity_poly.entity_id
_entity_poly.type
_entity_poly.pdbx_seq_one_letter_code
_entity_poly.pdbx_strand_id
1 'polypeptide(L)'
;MVKFSRSHDDRIYYNFTKKNRPELPDDRPRGVTDAHWQILQRRTRTTRKEWREQRDYEPWLRMWHYGISKNEAPGDLLYVASDGITYEQCADGTNCPTCDAIGYHDQTIVVSVSEAYRRTPSHDRIAAYGIFVSPDKATGHTITNPHPTRETAELEGTIAALRSVQRMRDSDSAFDIERVVIKSDFEYVVKGMTTRIQQWKASGYLNSDGKPLVNSTLFRMLDDLVLELNDEGVGVQFWQVSRDWNDGAERWAQRMLDMVQGITPTDMPRTLH
;
A
#
# COMPACT_ATOMS: atom_id res chain seq x y z
N MET A 1 -40.21 0.45 12.85
CA MET A 1 -40.23 0.53 14.32
C MET A 1 -38.89 0.00 14.82
N VAL A 2 -38.00 0.87 15.30
CA VAL A 2 -36.61 0.55 15.67
C VAL A 2 -36.58 0.12 17.13
N LYS A 3 -35.98 -1.03 17.43
CA LYS A 3 -35.71 -1.44 18.82
C LYS A 3 -34.28 -1.06 19.18
N PHE A 4 -34.11 -0.41 20.32
CA PHE A 4 -32.84 0.00 20.89
C PHE A 4 -32.53 -0.87 22.11
N SER A 5 -31.32 -1.42 22.19
CA SER A 5 -30.74 -1.92 23.45
C SER A 5 -29.39 -1.26 23.65
N ARG A 6 -29.21 -0.60 24.80
CA ARG A 6 -27.95 0.05 25.19
C ARG A 6 -26.98 -0.98 25.76
N SER A 7 -25.76 -1.04 25.23
CA SER A 7 -24.56 -1.52 25.95
C SER A 7 -23.59 -0.34 26.14
N HIS A 8 -22.70 -0.45 27.12
CA HIS A 8 -21.85 0.61 27.70
C HIS A 8 -20.66 1.07 26.82
N ASP A 9 -20.81 1.02 25.50
CA ASP A 9 -19.81 1.53 24.57
C ASP A 9 -20.55 2.33 23.50
N ASP A 10 -20.29 3.64 23.39
CA ASP A 10 -21.02 4.63 22.58
C ASP A 10 -20.81 4.44 21.05
N ARG A 11 -20.97 3.21 20.55
CA ARG A 11 -20.93 2.89 19.12
C ARG A 11 -22.32 2.46 18.66
N ILE A 12 -22.96 3.36 17.91
CA ILE A 12 -24.25 3.11 17.26
C ILE A 12 -24.00 2.25 16.01
N TYR A 13 -24.31 0.96 16.09
CA TYR A 13 -24.33 0.07 14.92
C TYR A 13 -25.69 0.16 14.22
N TYR A 14 -25.71 0.65 12.98
CA TYR A 14 -26.90 0.70 12.14
C TYR A 14 -27.10 -0.63 11.41
N ASN A 15 -28.14 -1.38 11.79
CA ASN A 15 -28.58 -2.57 11.04
C ASN A 15 -29.58 -2.17 9.95
N PHE A 16 -29.12 -2.05 8.70
CA PHE A 16 -30.00 -1.89 7.53
C PHE A 16 -30.31 -3.27 6.92
N THR A 17 -31.57 -3.68 6.95
CA THR A 17 -32.02 -4.87 6.21
C THR A 17 -32.24 -4.53 4.73
N LYS A 18 -32.02 -5.51 3.84
CA LYS A 18 -32.05 -5.41 2.35
C LYS A 18 -33.24 -4.66 1.74
N LYS A 19 -34.36 -4.46 2.46
CA LYS A 19 -35.61 -3.92 1.93
C LYS A 19 -35.75 -2.39 1.91
N ASN A 20 -34.87 -1.63 2.59
CA ASN A 20 -34.98 -0.17 2.71
C ASN A 20 -33.71 0.57 2.26
N ARG A 21 -33.18 0.24 1.08
CA ARG A 21 -32.02 0.94 0.50
C ARG A 21 -32.52 2.11 -0.36
N PRO A 22 -32.24 3.38 -0.02
CA PRO A 22 -32.59 4.50 -0.89
C PRO A 22 -31.71 4.47 -2.15
N GLU A 23 -32.31 4.68 -3.32
CA GLU A 23 -31.57 4.89 -4.58
C GLU A 23 -30.78 6.20 -4.49
N LEU A 24 -29.56 6.19 -5.02
CA LEU A 24 -28.62 7.31 -4.94
C LEU A 24 -28.38 7.93 -6.32
N PRO A 25 -28.04 9.23 -6.37
CA PRO A 25 -27.74 9.91 -7.62
C PRO A 25 -26.56 9.25 -8.35
N ASP A 26 -26.62 9.22 -9.68
CA ASP A 26 -25.66 8.56 -10.57
C ASP A 26 -24.39 9.41 -10.76
N ASP A 27 -23.59 9.55 -9.70
CA ASP A 27 -22.33 10.32 -9.69
C ASP A 27 -21.14 9.48 -10.20
N ARG A 28 -21.27 8.90 -11.39
CA ARG A 28 -20.28 7.98 -11.97
C ARG A 28 -18.95 8.68 -12.32
N PRO A 29 -17.79 8.23 -11.80
CA PRO A 29 -16.48 8.75 -12.21
C PRO A 29 -16.22 8.54 -13.71
N ARG A 30 -15.50 9.48 -14.34
CA ARG A 30 -15.16 9.39 -15.77
C ARG A 30 -14.25 8.18 -16.03
N GLY A 31 -14.60 7.37 -17.04
CA GLY A 31 -13.81 6.20 -17.46
C GLY A 31 -14.29 4.85 -16.90
N VAL A 32 -15.23 4.85 -15.95
CA VAL A 32 -15.77 3.63 -15.36
C VAL A 32 -16.93 3.07 -16.21
N THR A 33 -16.83 1.80 -16.63
CA THR A 33 -17.86 1.14 -17.44
C THR A 33 -19.14 0.86 -16.64
N ASP A 34 -20.29 0.70 -17.31
CA ASP A 34 -21.58 0.38 -16.66
C ASP A 34 -21.53 -0.89 -15.80
N ALA A 35 -20.85 -1.93 -16.28
CA ALA A 35 -20.70 -3.19 -15.56
C ALA A 35 -19.85 -3.03 -14.29
N HIS A 36 -18.72 -2.32 -14.40
CA HIS A 36 -17.85 -2.02 -13.27
C HIS A 36 -18.56 -1.09 -12.27
N TRP A 37 -19.31 -0.10 -12.76
CA TRP A 37 -20.10 0.80 -11.93
C TRP A 37 -21.18 0.07 -11.12
N GLN A 38 -21.89 -0.89 -11.73
CA GLN A 38 -22.86 -1.72 -11.01
C GLN A 38 -22.21 -2.64 -9.96
N ILE A 39 -20.98 -3.13 -10.20
CA ILE A 39 -20.21 -3.90 -9.21
C ILE A 39 -19.90 -3.01 -8.00
N LEU A 40 -19.39 -1.80 -8.23
CA LEU A 40 -19.06 -0.84 -7.17
C LEU A 40 -20.29 -0.39 -6.37
N GLN A 41 -21.42 -0.15 -7.04
CA GLN A 41 -22.68 0.24 -6.38
C GLN A 41 -23.27 -0.87 -5.49
N ARG A 42 -23.01 -2.15 -5.81
CA ARG A 42 -23.48 -3.29 -5.02
C ARG A 42 -22.71 -3.46 -3.70
N ARG A 43 -21.48 -2.93 -3.59
CA ARG A 43 -20.51 -3.19 -2.51
C ARG A 43 -20.53 -2.21 -1.32
N THR A 44 -21.56 -1.35 -1.26
CA THR A 44 -21.89 -0.40 -0.16
C THR A 44 -20.96 0.79 0.07
N ARG A 45 -21.61 1.92 0.32
CA ARG A 45 -21.17 3.32 0.34
C ARG A 45 -20.17 3.71 1.44
N THR A 46 -19.87 2.82 2.39
CA THR A 46 -19.09 3.12 3.59
C THR A 46 -17.58 3.14 3.31
N THR A 47 -17.12 2.30 2.38
CA THR A 47 -15.70 2.05 2.10
C THR A 47 -14.95 3.26 1.51
N ARG A 48 -15.54 4.01 0.56
CA ARG A 48 -14.78 5.08 -0.14
C ARG A 48 -14.40 6.27 0.75
N LYS A 49 -15.27 6.65 1.70
CA LYS A 49 -14.96 7.75 2.63
C LYS A 49 -13.97 7.28 3.69
N GLU A 50 -14.18 6.08 4.23
CA GLU A 50 -13.30 5.47 5.22
C GLU A 50 -11.87 5.31 4.68
N TRP A 51 -11.67 4.86 3.43
CA TRP A 51 -10.34 4.75 2.82
C TRP A 51 -9.60 6.09 2.63
N ARG A 52 -10.33 7.20 2.46
CA ARG A 52 -9.70 8.53 2.37
C ARG A 52 -9.13 8.99 3.72
N GLU A 53 -9.71 8.50 4.82
CA GLU A 53 -9.38 8.88 6.18
C GLU A 53 -8.49 7.83 6.89
N GLN A 54 -8.57 6.56 6.50
CA GLN A 54 -7.86 5.42 7.10
C GLN A 54 -6.76 4.90 6.17
N ARG A 55 -5.57 5.48 6.29
CA ARG A 55 -4.37 5.07 5.52
C ARG A 55 -3.38 4.25 6.32
N ASP A 56 -3.50 4.22 7.64
CA ASP A 56 -2.70 3.33 8.48
C ASP A 56 -3.15 1.89 8.23
N TYR A 57 -2.19 1.01 7.98
CA TYR A 57 -2.37 -0.42 8.15
C TYR A 57 -1.98 -0.77 9.58
N GLU A 58 -2.97 -1.03 10.42
CA GLU A 58 -2.77 -1.71 11.69
C GLU A 58 -3.14 -3.18 11.46
N PRO A 59 -2.18 -4.13 11.47
CA PRO A 59 -2.52 -5.54 11.50
C PRO A 59 -3.48 -5.76 12.68
N TRP A 60 -4.51 -6.58 12.50
CA TRP A 60 -5.57 -6.86 13.48
C TRP A 60 -5.06 -7.38 14.86
N LEU A 61 -3.74 -7.54 15.03
CA LEU A 61 -3.05 -8.02 16.22
C LEU A 61 -2.70 -6.96 17.28
N ARG A 62 -2.94 -5.65 17.09
CA ARG A 62 -2.83 -4.70 18.23
C ARG A 62 -4.04 -4.72 19.18
N MET A 63 -5.16 -5.31 18.80
CA MET A 63 -6.34 -5.43 19.67
C MET A 63 -6.20 -6.53 20.74
N TRP A 64 -5.25 -7.45 20.57
CA TRP A 64 -4.91 -8.47 21.57
C TRP A 64 -3.46 -8.30 21.93
N HIS A 65 -3.16 -8.05 23.21
CA HIS A 65 -1.82 -7.80 23.76
C HIS A 65 -0.84 -8.98 23.56
N TYR A 66 -0.48 -9.29 22.32
CA TYR A 66 0.64 -10.17 21.99
C TYR A 66 1.82 -9.29 21.60
N GLY A 67 2.83 -9.29 22.46
CA GLY A 67 4.12 -8.70 22.14
C GLY A 67 4.75 -9.49 21.02
N ILE A 68 4.50 -9.07 19.77
CA ILE A 68 5.21 -9.61 18.61
C ILE A 68 6.69 -9.33 18.85
N SER A 69 7.43 -10.42 19.07
CA SER A 69 8.89 -10.42 19.07
C SER A 69 9.35 -9.79 17.76
N LYS A 70 10.36 -8.90 17.80
CA LYS A 70 10.95 -8.30 16.59
C LYS A 70 11.41 -9.35 15.54
N ASN A 71 11.47 -10.63 15.93
CA ASN A 71 12.02 -11.73 15.16
C ASN A 71 10.96 -12.71 14.61
N GLU A 72 9.66 -12.47 14.80
CA GLU A 72 8.62 -13.32 14.19
C GLU A 72 8.15 -12.73 12.87
N ALA A 73 8.11 -13.57 11.83
CA ALA A 73 7.51 -13.20 10.56
C ALA A 73 6.06 -12.84 10.83
N PRO A 74 5.53 -11.75 10.26
CA PRO A 74 4.09 -11.62 10.22
C PRO A 74 3.59 -12.85 9.45
N GLY A 75 3.00 -13.82 10.15
CA GLY A 75 2.38 -15.03 9.59
C GLY A 75 1.12 -14.72 8.77
N ASP A 76 1.04 -13.49 8.30
CA ASP A 76 -0.12 -12.80 7.76
C ASP A 76 0.10 -12.51 6.26
N LEU A 77 1.07 -13.16 5.61
CA LEU A 77 1.33 -13.03 4.18
C LEU A 77 1.31 -14.40 3.51
N LEU A 78 0.50 -14.54 2.47
CA LEU A 78 0.47 -15.72 1.61
C LEU A 78 0.92 -15.36 0.20
N TYR A 79 1.97 -16.03 -0.26
CA TYR A 79 2.33 -16.01 -1.68
C TYR A 79 1.53 -17.08 -2.43
N VAL A 80 0.86 -16.68 -3.49
CA VAL A 80 0.10 -17.57 -4.37
C VAL A 80 0.86 -17.74 -5.69
N ALA A 81 1.44 -18.92 -5.89
CA ALA A 81 2.29 -19.18 -7.05
C ALA A 81 1.55 -19.19 -8.40
N SER A 82 0.24 -19.43 -8.40
CA SER A 82 -0.56 -19.50 -9.64
C SER A 82 -0.77 -18.15 -10.29
N ASP A 83 -0.83 -17.07 -9.51
CA ASP A 83 -1.01 -15.71 -10.00
C ASP A 83 0.22 -14.83 -9.78
N GLY A 84 1.17 -15.28 -8.95
CA GLY A 84 2.40 -14.57 -8.62
C GLY A 84 2.15 -13.37 -7.71
N ILE A 85 1.14 -13.42 -6.84
CA ILE A 85 0.76 -12.30 -5.96
C ILE A 85 0.94 -12.69 -4.49
N THR A 86 1.32 -11.70 -3.67
CA THR A 86 1.32 -11.82 -2.21
C THR A 86 0.07 -11.15 -1.65
N TYR A 87 -0.70 -11.92 -0.88
CA TYR A 87 -1.93 -11.50 -0.22
C TYR A 87 -1.77 -11.43 1.28
N GLU A 88 -2.65 -10.68 1.96
CA GLU A 88 -2.82 -10.79 3.41
C GLU A 88 -3.45 -12.14 3.78
N GLN A 89 -2.94 -12.80 4.81
CA GLN A 89 -3.47 -14.05 5.39
C GLN A 89 -3.90 -13.83 6.84
N CYS A 90 -4.96 -14.51 7.29
CA CYS A 90 -5.34 -14.56 8.69
C CYS A 90 -4.45 -15.57 9.46
N ALA A 91 -3.92 -15.15 10.61
CA ALA A 91 -3.03 -15.97 11.46
C ALA A 91 -3.62 -17.32 11.90
N ASP A 92 -4.95 -17.46 11.98
CA ASP A 92 -5.59 -18.64 12.59
C ASP A 92 -5.83 -19.80 11.61
N GLY A 93 -5.51 -19.67 10.31
CA GLY A 93 -5.68 -20.75 9.32
C GLY A 93 -7.10 -21.34 9.23
N THR A 94 -8.08 -20.71 9.87
CA THR A 94 -9.50 -21.08 9.92
C THR A 94 -10.33 -19.98 9.25
N ASN A 95 -11.57 -20.28 8.87
CA ASN A 95 -12.44 -19.35 8.16
C ASN A 95 -12.58 -18.02 8.92
N CYS A 96 -12.40 -16.90 8.21
CA CYS A 96 -12.60 -15.57 8.80
C CYS A 96 -14.03 -15.45 9.35
N PRO A 97 -14.24 -15.13 10.65
CA PRO A 97 -15.57 -15.07 11.25
C PRO A 97 -16.46 -13.93 10.71
N THR A 98 -15.88 -13.01 9.92
CA THR A 98 -16.59 -11.89 9.28
C THR A 98 -17.08 -12.25 7.87
N CYS A 99 -16.35 -13.09 7.13
CA CYS A 99 -16.65 -13.37 5.71
C CYS A 99 -16.64 -14.86 5.29
N ASP A 100 -16.32 -15.79 6.20
CA ASP A 100 -16.30 -17.25 6.02
C ASP A 100 -15.34 -17.79 4.93
N ALA A 101 -14.42 -16.96 4.43
CA ALA A 101 -13.41 -17.35 3.44
C ALA A 101 -12.22 -18.10 4.07
N ILE A 102 -11.64 -19.05 3.32
CA ILE A 102 -10.42 -19.78 3.74
C ILE A 102 -9.21 -18.85 3.66
N GLY A 103 -8.67 -18.49 4.82
CA GLY A 103 -7.25 -18.23 5.07
C GLY A 103 -6.63 -16.92 4.57
N TYR A 104 -6.97 -16.38 3.40
CA TYR A 104 -6.32 -15.18 2.87
C TYR A 104 -7.30 -14.25 2.14
N HIS A 105 -7.00 -12.95 2.18
CA HIS A 105 -7.75 -11.89 1.52
C HIS A 105 -7.25 -11.75 0.09
N ASP A 106 -7.77 -12.58 -0.82
CA ASP A 106 -7.45 -12.63 -2.26
C ASP A 106 -7.74 -11.34 -3.04
N GLN A 107 -8.44 -10.39 -2.42
CA GLN A 107 -8.65 -9.03 -2.95
C GLN A 107 -7.69 -7.98 -2.34
N THR A 108 -6.83 -8.39 -1.41
CA THR A 108 -5.87 -7.53 -0.71
C THR A 108 -4.45 -7.88 -1.10
N ILE A 109 -3.87 -7.09 -2.00
CA ILE A 109 -2.49 -7.30 -2.44
C ILE A 109 -1.50 -6.54 -1.56
N VAL A 110 -0.36 -7.16 -1.30
CA VAL A 110 0.74 -6.56 -0.54
C VAL A 110 1.88 -6.26 -1.49
N VAL A 111 2.29 -4.99 -1.55
CA VAL A 111 3.39 -4.52 -2.40
C VAL A 111 4.48 -3.94 -1.51
N SER A 112 5.63 -4.59 -1.50
CA SER A 112 6.79 -4.16 -0.72
C SER A 112 7.61 -3.15 -1.53
N VAL A 113 8.03 -2.07 -0.90
CA VAL A 113 8.85 -1.02 -1.49
C VAL A 113 10.06 -0.79 -0.60
N SER A 114 11.23 -0.58 -1.21
CA SER A 114 12.44 -0.21 -0.49
C SER A 114 13.34 0.64 -1.38
N GLU A 115 14.15 1.46 -0.75
CA GLU A 115 15.14 2.31 -1.37
C GLU A 115 16.58 1.82 -1.15
N ALA A 116 17.43 2.09 -2.13
CA ALA A 116 18.87 1.94 -2.02
C ALA A 116 19.54 3.27 -2.37
N TYR A 117 20.61 3.60 -1.63
CA TYR A 117 21.38 4.81 -1.84
C TYR A 117 22.86 4.53 -1.60
N ARG A 118 23.74 5.01 -2.49
CA ARG A 118 25.18 4.90 -2.35
C ARG A 118 25.87 6.19 -2.79
N ARG A 119 27.04 6.44 -2.22
CA ARG A 119 28.02 7.39 -2.75
C ARG A 119 29.08 6.59 -3.51
N THR A 120 29.36 6.99 -4.74
CA THR A 120 30.43 6.40 -5.53
C THR A 120 31.80 6.89 -5.04
N PRO A 121 32.91 6.23 -5.44
CA PRO A 121 34.25 6.75 -5.19
C PRO A 121 34.49 8.15 -5.78
N SER A 122 33.81 8.50 -6.88
CA SER A 122 33.81 9.85 -7.48
C SER A 122 32.97 10.87 -6.70
N HIS A 123 32.38 10.50 -5.56
CA HIS A 123 31.47 11.29 -4.73
C HIS A 123 30.09 11.58 -5.36
N ASP A 124 29.78 10.94 -6.49
CA ASP A 124 28.46 10.98 -7.08
C ASP A 124 27.46 10.26 -6.19
N ARG A 125 26.21 10.73 -6.20
CA ARG A 125 25.13 10.13 -5.43
C ARG A 125 24.26 9.34 -6.39
N ILE A 126 24.05 8.08 -6.07
CA ILE A 126 23.13 7.21 -6.81
C ILE A 126 22.08 6.70 -5.84
N ALA A 127 20.83 6.67 -6.30
CA ALA A 127 19.75 6.03 -5.58
C ALA A 127 18.90 5.21 -6.54
N ALA A 128 18.20 4.23 -5.99
CA ALA A 128 17.25 3.40 -6.71
C ALA A 128 16.15 2.96 -5.76
N TYR A 129 15.06 2.45 -6.32
CA TYR A 129 14.04 1.75 -5.56
C TYR A 129 13.84 0.35 -6.11
N GLY A 130 13.33 -0.53 -5.25
CA GLY A 130 12.83 -1.85 -5.56
C GLY A 130 11.36 -1.95 -5.18
N ILE A 131 10.59 -2.62 -6.02
CA ILE A 131 9.19 -2.99 -5.80
C ILE A 131 9.13 -4.51 -5.85
N PHE A 132 8.54 -5.11 -4.83
CA PHE A 132 8.42 -6.55 -4.70
C PHE A 132 6.98 -6.92 -4.38
N VAL A 133 6.30 -7.54 -5.34
CA VAL A 133 5.00 -8.21 -5.12
C VAL A 133 5.24 -9.69 -4.85
N SER A 134 6.17 -10.29 -5.59
CA SER A 134 6.57 -11.69 -5.51
C SER A 134 7.95 -11.89 -6.15
N PRO A 135 8.57 -13.08 -6.03
CA PRO A 135 9.85 -13.36 -6.69
C PRO A 135 9.84 -13.17 -8.22
N ASP A 136 8.72 -13.46 -8.89
CA ASP A 136 8.53 -13.32 -10.34
C ASP A 136 7.99 -11.95 -10.76
N LYS A 137 7.40 -11.18 -9.83
CA LYS A 137 6.87 -9.83 -10.07
C LYS A 137 7.57 -8.80 -9.19
N ALA A 138 8.89 -8.76 -9.33
CA ALA A 138 9.70 -7.74 -8.70
C ALA A 138 10.45 -6.93 -9.75
N THR A 139 10.57 -5.64 -9.49
CA THR A 139 11.14 -4.66 -10.42
C THR A 139 11.80 -3.53 -9.64
N GLY A 140 12.50 -2.64 -10.34
CA GLY A 140 13.15 -1.50 -9.72
C GLY A 140 13.70 -0.56 -10.78
N HIS A 141 13.99 0.67 -10.37
CA HIS A 141 14.62 1.66 -11.24
C HIS A 141 15.56 2.55 -10.45
N THR A 142 16.53 3.11 -11.16
CA THR A 142 17.43 4.14 -10.63
C THR A 142 16.74 5.50 -10.68
N ILE A 143 17.03 6.32 -9.68
CA ILE A 143 16.51 7.68 -9.58
C ILE A 143 17.28 8.58 -10.55
N THR A 144 16.52 9.33 -11.34
CA THR A 144 17.06 10.25 -12.36
C THR A 144 17.27 11.66 -11.83
N ASN A 145 16.77 11.97 -10.63
CA ASN A 145 17.03 13.24 -9.94
C ASN A 145 18.56 13.48 -9.84
N PRO A 146 19.09 14.64 -10.25
CA PRO A 146 20.53 14.95 -10.19
C PRO A 146 21.09 15.01 -8.76
N HIS A 147 20.22 15.14 -7.76
CA HIS A 147 20.57 15.12 -6.35
C HIS A 147 19.69 14.11 -5.62
N PRO A 148 19.86 12.80 -5.92
CA PRO A 148 19.00 11.79 -5.36
C PRO A 148 19.24 11.66 -3.86
N THR A 149 18.19 11.30 -3.15
CA THR A 149 18.18 11.03 -1.71
C THR A 149 17.46 9.70 -1.46
N ARG A 150 17.58 9.15 -0.26
CA ARG A 150 16.81 7.95 0.13
C ARG A 150 15.32 8.26 0.10
N GLU A 151 14.94 9.43 0.60
CA GLU A 151 13.57 9.91 0.67
C GLU A 151 12.92 10.04 -0.71
N THR A 152 13.62 10.62 -1.69
CA THR A 152 13.12 10.69 -3.07
C THR A 152 13.00 9.31 -3.69
N ALA A 153 13.94 8.41 -3.41
CA ALA A 153 13.92 7.06 -3.95
C ALA A 153 12.73 6.25 -3.44
N GLU A 154 12.48 6.29 -2.13
CA GLU A 154 11.35 5.59 -1.53
C GLU A 154 10.01 6.15 -2.02
N LEU A 155 9.87 7.48 -2.12
CA LEU A 155 8.66 8.12 -2.61
C LEU A 155 8.37 7.77 -4.08
N GLU A 156 9.39 7.82 -4.94
CA GLU A 156 9.24 7.43 -6.35
C GLU A 156 8.92 5.94 -6.50
N GLY A 157 9.56 5.08 -5.70
CA GLY A 157 9.24 3.65 -5.66
C GLY A 157 7.81 3.37 -5.24
N THR A 158 7.32 4.10 -4.24
CA THR A 158 5.94 3.99 -3.75
C THR A 158 4.92 4.45 -4.81
N ILE A 159 5.19 5.57 -5.50
CA ILE A 159 4.36 6.04 -6.61
C ILE A 159 4.36 5.01 -7.75
N ALA A 160 5.53 4.46 -8.09
CA ALA A 160 5.65 3.44 -9.12
C ALA A 160 4.92 2.14 -8.76
N ALA A 161 4.91 1.76 -7.47
CA ALA A 161 4.16 0.61 -6.97
C ALA A 161 2.65 0.79 -7.19
N LEU A 162 2.07 1.91 -6.74
CA LEU A 162 0.64 2.19 -6.93
C LEU A 162 0.24 2.32 -8.40
N ARG A 163 1.11 2.89 -9.26
CA ARG A 163 0.88 2.90 -10.71
C ARG A 163 0.87 1.49 -11.29
N SER A 164 1.69 0.58 -10.77
CA SER A 164 1.65 -0.83 -11.20
C SER A 164 0.35 -1.50 -10.78
N VAL A 165 -0.20 -1.16 -9.62
CA VAL A 165 -1.55 -1.59 -9.21
C VAL A 165 -2.62 -1.11 -10.17
N GLN A 166 -2.64 0.18 -10.54
CA GLN A 166 -3.59 0.69 -11.53
C GLN A 166 -3.51 -0.11 -12.84
N ARG A 167 -2.29 -0.34 -13.37
CA ARG A 167 -2.11 -1.13 -14.59
C ARG A 167 -2.58 -2.58 -14.46
N MET A 168 -2.38 -3.21 -13.31
CA MET A 168 -2.88 -4.57 -13.06
C MET A 168 -4.41 -4.61 -13.14
N ARG A 169 -5.10 -3.60 -12.57
CA ARG A 169 -6.57 -3.49 -12.65
C ARG A 169 -7.08 -3.17 -14.06
N ASP A 170 -6.36 -2.33 -14.79
CA ASP A 170 -6.75 -1.92 -16.15
C ASP A 170 -6.51 -3.01 -17.18
N SER A 171 -5.55 -3.91 -16.94
CA SER A 171 -5.38 -5.09 -17.76
C SER A 171 -6.59 -6.01 -17.57
N ASP A 172 -7.14 -6.55 -18.67
CA ASP A 172 -8.36 -7.38 -18.81
C ASP A 172 -8.34 -8.73 -18.03
N SER A 173 -7.56 -8.74 -16.96
CA SER A 173 -7.29 -9.83 -16.03
C SER A 173 -8.27 -9.79 -14.87
N ALA A 174 -8.65 -10.99 -14.39
CA ALA A 174 -9.69 -11.21 -13.39
C ALA A 174 -9.34 -10.74 -11.96
N PHE A 175 -8.35 -9.86 -11.78
CA PHE A 175 -7.91 -9.40 -10.47
C PHE A 175 -8.88 -8.37 -9.88
N ASP A 176 -9.74 -8.84 -8.97
CA ASP A 176 -10.67 -8.00 -8.21
C ASP A 176 -9.95 -7.38 -7.00
N ILE A 177 -9.00 -6.48 -7.24
CA ILE A 177 -8.25 -5.80 -6.18
C ILE A 177 -9.17 -4.78 -5.50
N GLU A 178 -9.48 -5.01 -4.22
CA GLU A 178 -10.24 -4.09 -3.37
C GLU A 178 -9.35 -3.32 -2.40
N ARG A 179 -8.15 -3.83 -2.11
CA ARG A 179 -7.23 -3.20 -1.17
C ARG A 179 -5.77 -3.45 -1.56
N VAL A 180 -4.94 -2.44 -1.33
CA VAL A 180 -3.49 -2.49 -1.49
C VAL A 180 -2.82 -2.08 -0.20
N VAL A 181 -1.90 -2.90 0.27
CA VAL A 181 -1.03 -2.60 1.41
C VAL A 181 0.37 -2.31 0.88
N ILE A 182 0.81 -1.07 1.00
CA ILE A 182 2.20 -0.67 0.78
C ILE A 182 3.01 -1.03 2.02
N LYS A 183 3.87 -2.03 1.90
CA LYS A 183 4.78 -2.46 2.96
C LYS A 183 6.15 -1.80 2.76
N SER A 184 6.65 -1.11 3.78
CA SER A 184 7.93 -0.39 3.71
C SER A 184 8.62 -0.39 5.07
N ASP A 185 9.95 -0.43 5.07
CA ASP A 185 10.78 -0.23 6.27
C ASP A 185 11.18 1.25 6.48
N PHE A 186 10.75 2.15 5.58
CA PHE A 186 11.12 3.55 5.60
C PHE A 186 10.03 4.43 6.20
N GLU A 187 10.19 4.79 7.48
CA GLU A 187 9.22 5.58 8.26
C GLU A 187 8.76 6.86 7.55
N TYR A 188 9.64 7.51 6.78
CA TYR A 188 9.36 8.80 6.15
C TYR A 188 8.13 8.76 5.23
N VAL A 189 8.01 7.71 4.40
CA VAL A 189 6.85 7.58 3.50
C VAL A 189 5.61 7.13 4.26
N VAL A 190 5.74 6.16 5.17
CA VAL A 190 4.60 5.65 5.95
C VAL A 190 4.00 6.76 6.81
N LYS A 191 4.76 7.37 7.72
CA LYS A 191 4.24 8.46 8.57
C LYS A 191 3.85 9.68 7.76
N GLY A 192 4.52 9.93 6.64
CA GLY A 192 4.15 10.96 5.70
C GLY A 192 2.72 10.78 5.21
N MET A 193 2.39 9.58 4.72
CA MET A 193 1.10 9.26 4.13
C MET A 193 -0.02 8.97 5.12
N THR A 194 0.31 8.60 6.36
CA THR A 194 -0.71 8.27 7.36
C THR A 194 -0.97 9.39 8.35
N THR A 195 0.07 9.86 9.05
CA THR A 195 -0.08 10.81 10.16
C THR A 195 0.04 12.28 9.75
N ARG A 196 0.85 12.59 8.73
CA ARG A 196 1.27 13.98 8.43
C ARG A 196 0.56 14.60 7.23
N ILE A 197 0.11 13.80 6.26
CA ILE A 197 -0.41 14.29 4.98
C ILE A 197 -1.56 15.29 5.16
N GLN A 198 -2.48 15.05 6.10
CA GLN A 198 -3.62 15.94 6.34
C GLN A 198 -3.17 17.31 6.88
N GLN A 199 -2.17 17.33 7.76
CA GLN A 199 -1.59 18.56 8.29
C GLN A 199 -0.86 19.33 7.19
N TRP A 200 -0.10 18.63 6.33
CA TRP A 200 0.57 19.26 5.19
C TRP A 200 -0.43 19.82 4.18
N LYS A 201 -1.54 19.13 3.91
CA LYS A 201 -2.62 19.66 3.07
C LYS A 201 -3.22 20.94 3.65
N ALA A 202 -3.49 20.95 4.95
CA ALA A 202 -4.01 22.12 5.65
C ALA A 202 -3.04 23.31 5.63
N SER A 203 -1.72 23.07 5.60
CA SER A 203 -0.70 24.12 5.48
C SER A 203 -0.35 24.52 4.04
N GLY A 204 -0.97 23.90 3.02
CA GLY A 204 -0.58 24.10 1.62
C GLY A 204 0.77 23.47 1.25
N TYR A 205 1.25 22.52 2.06
CA TYR A 205 2.58 21.91 2.04
C TYR A 205 3.70 22.94 2.25
N LEU A 206 3.49 23.85 3.19
CA LEU A 206 4.50 24.79 3.66
C LEU A 206 5.03 24.35 5.03
N ASN A 207 6.32 24.63 5.28
CA ASN A 207 6.95 24.46 6.59
C ASN A 207 6.71 25.70 7.48
N SER A 208 7.21 25.68 8.73
CA SER A 208 7.07 26.77 9.70
C SER A 208 7.64 28.11 9.23
N ASP A 209 8.62 28.08 8.32
CA ASP A 209 9.27 29.26 7.76
C ASP A 209 8.56 29.79 6.50
N GLY A 210 7.40 29.22 6.15
CA GLY A 210 6.64 29.56 4.94
C GLY A 210 7.27 29.06 3.64
N LYS A 211 8.28 28.19 3.71
CA LYS A 211 8.93 27.58 2.54
C LYS A 211 8.22 26.29 2.13
N PRO A 212 8.30 25.87 0.85
CA PRO A 212 7.79 24.57 0.44
C PRO A 212 8.38 23.43 1.28
N LEU A 213 7.52 22.53 1.75
CA LEU A 213 7.94 21.30 2.41
C LEU A 213 8.81 20.49 1.46
N VAL A 214 9.91 19.95 1.98
CA VAL A 214 10.80 19.03 1.25
C VAL A 214 9.98 17.86 0.70
N ASN A 215 10.19 17.54 -0.58
CA ASN A 215 9.46 16.50 -1.32
C ASN A 215 7.94 16.71 -1.43
N SER A 216 7.43 17.93 -1.18
CA SER A 216 5.99 18.24 -1.29
C SER A 216 5.37 17.83 -2.62
N THR A 217 6.08 18.00 -3.75
CA THR A 217 5.59 17.55 -5.07
C THR A 217 5.36 16.04 -5.11
N LEU A 218 6.30 15.24 -4.63
CA LEU A 218 6.17 13.78 -4.61
C LEU A 218 5.07 13.33 -3.64
N PHE A 219 4.95 13.94 -2.46
CA PHE A 219 3.85 13.63 -1.55
C PHE A 219 2.47 14.01 -2.11
N ARG A 220 2.35 15.11 -2.85
CA ARG A 220 1.10 15.46 -3.55
C ARG A 220 0.78 14.42 -4.61
N MET A 221 1.74 14.08 -5.47
CA MET A 221 1.56 13.03 -6.48
C MET A 221 1.13 11.69 -5.86
N LEU A 222 1.73 11.31 -4.72
CA LEU A 222 1.37 10.10 -4.01
C LEU A 222 -0.02 10.19 -3.36
N ASP A 223 -0.38 11.35 -2.80
CA ASP A 223 -1.73 11.62 -2.25
C ASP A 223 -2.81 11.55 -3.33
N ASP A 224 -2.58 12.19 -4.47
CA ASP A 224 -3.50 12.21 -5.61
C ASP A 224 -3.73 10.79 -6.13
N LEU A 225 -2.66 10.00 -6.27
CA LEU A 225 -2.74 8.61 -6.71
C LEU A 225 -3.52 7.71 -5.74
N VAL A 226 -3.36 7.92 -4.43
CA VAL A 226 -4.18 7.24 -3.41
C VAL A 226 -5.65 7.64 -3.54
N LEU A 227 -5.94 8.92 -3.78
CA LEU A 227 -7.32 9.40 -3.95
C LEU A 227 -7.97 8.86 -5.23
N GLU A 228 -7.22 8.77 -6.32
CA GLU A 228 -7.67 8.13 -7.57
C GLU A 228 -8.09 6.68 -7.34
N LEU A 229 -7.22 5.87 -6.71
CA LEU A 229 -7.52 4.48 -6.35
C LEU A 229 -8.73 4.37 -5.42
N ASN A 230 -8.82 5.25 -4.41
CA ASN A 230 -9.98 5.29 -3.51
C ASN A 230 -11.29 5.61 -4.25
N ASP A 231 -11.25 6.48 -5.25
CA ASP A 231 -12.43 6.86 -6.05
C ASP A 231 -12.89 5.73 -6.96
N GLU A 232 -11.95 4.88 -7.38
CA GLU A 232 -12.19 3.61 -8.06
C GLU A 232 -12.62 2.48 -7.12
N GLY A 233 -12.63 2.72 -5.80
CA GLY A 233 -13.08 1.75 -4.79
C GLY A 233 -11.99 0.87 -4.20
N VAL A 234 -10.71 1.18 -4.45
CA VAL A 234 -9.55 0.45 -3.91
C VAL A 234 -9.02 1.17 -2.68
N GLY A 235 -9.02 0.50 -1.52
CA GLY A 235 -8.38 1.03 -0.32
C GLY A 235 -6.86 0.97 -0.40
N VAL A 236 -6.17 2.06 -0.07
CA VAL A 236 -4.70 2.06 0.03
C VAL A 236 -4.26 2.29 1.47
N GLN A 237 -3.50 1.34 2.02
CA GLN A 237 -2.95 1.42 3.36
C GLN A 237 -1.42 1.29 3.35
N PHE A 238 -0.77 1.85 4.38
CA PHE A 238 0.67 1.84 4.55
C PHE A 238 1.05 1.06 5.82
N TRP A 239 1.93 0.08 5.67
CA TRP A 239 2.42 -0.78 6.73
C TRP A 239 3.91 -0.57 6.94
N GLN A 240 4.27 -0.03 8.11
CA GLN A 240 5.65 0.05 8.54
C GLN A 240 6.12 -1.28 9.14
N VAL A 241 7.22 -1.81 8.60
CA VAL A 241 7.87 -3.03 9.10
C VAL A 241 9.33 -2.76 9.49
N SER A 242 9.97 -3.70 10.18
CA SER A 242 11.44 -3.65 10.31
C SER A 242 12.10 -4.05 8.99
N ARG A 243 13.35 -3.62 8.79
CA ARG A 243 14.14 -3.94 7.59
C ARG A 243 14.26 -5.44 7.33
N ASP A 244 14.37 -6.24 8.39
CA ASP A 244 14.47 -7.70 8.30
C ASP A 244 13.25 -8.34 7.58
N TRP A 245 12.11 -7.64 7.56
CA TRP A 245 10.89 -8.08 6.89
C TRP A 245 10.70 -7.49 5.48
N ASN A 246 11.66 -6.73 4.95
CA ASN A 246 11.53 -6.06 3.64
C ASN A 246 12.63 -6.46 2.64
N ASP A 247 13.23 -7.63 2.83
CA ASP A 247 14.42 -8.09 2.10
C ASP A 247 14.22 -8.18 0.58
N GLY A 248 13.04 -8.61 0.11
CA GLY A 248 12.73 -8.75 -1.30
C GLY A 248 12.85 -7.42 -2.05
N ALA A 249 12.22 -6.37 -1.52
CA ALA A 249 12.29 -5.04 -2.11
C ALA A 249 13.70 -4.43 -1.97
N GLU A 250 14.35 -4.59 -0.81
CA GLU A 250 15.71 -4.08 -0.57
C GLU A 250 16.71 -4.70 -1.57
N ARG A 251 16.66 -6.01 -1.78
CA ARG A 251 17.54 -6.72 -2.74
C ARG A 251 17.36 -6.20 -4.16
N TRP A 252 16.13 -5.90 -4.57
CA TRP A 252 15.87 -5.33 -5.89
C TRP A 252 16.37 -3.90 -6.03
N ALA A 253 16.21 -3.07 -5.00
CA ALA A 253 16.76 -1.73 -4.97
C ALA A 253 18.30 -1.74 -5.09
N GLN A 254 18.96 -2.64 -4.34
CA GLN A 254 20.42 -2.77 -4.40
C GLN A 254 20.90 -3.30 -5.75
N ARG A 255 20.17 -4.26 -6.35
CA ARG A 255 20.47 -4.78 -7.69
C ARG A 255 20.46 -3.68 -8.75
N MET A 256 19.58 -2.69 -8.63
CA MET A 256 19.56 -1.56 -9.57
C MET A 256 20.83 -0.69 -9.45
N LEU A 257 21.37 -0.52 -8.25
CA LEU A 257 22.64 0.19 -8.07
C LEU A 257 23.82 -0.61 -8.59
N ASP A 258 23.83 -1.93 -8.38
CA ASP A 258 24.88 -2.83 -8.88
C ASP A 258 24.97 -2.76 -10.42
N MET A 259 23.83 -2.75 -11.10
CA MET A 259 23.76 -2.61 -12.56
C MET A 259 24.37 -1.28 -13.06
N VAL A 260 24.10 -0.16 -12.37
CA VAL A 260 24.68 1.15 -12.72
C VAL A 260 26.20 1.16 -12.53
N GLN A 261 26.70 0.43 -11.54
CA GLN A 261 28.13 0.34 -11.25
C GLN A 261 28.86 -0.72 -12.09
N GLY A 262 28.17 -1.35 -13.05
CA GLY A 262 28.75 -2.39 -13.91
C GLY A 262 29.02 -3.72 -13.18
N ILE A 263 28.47 -3.92 -11.99
CA ILE A 263 28.53 -5.20 -11.27
C ILE A 263 27.50 -6.12 -11.93
N THR A 264 27.97 -7.20 -12.55
CA THR A 264 27.09 -8.11 -13.29
C THR A 264 26.34 -9.05 -12.33
N PRO A 265 25.11 -9.50 -12.65
CA PRO A 265 24.33 -10.40 -11.79
C PRO A 265 25.02 -11.72 -11.45
N THR A 266 26.04 -12.12 -12.20
CA THR A 266 26.88 -13.32 -11.95
C THR A 266 27.85 -13.17 -10.79
N ASP A 267 28.16 -11.93 -10.38
CA ASP A 267 29.10 -11.62 -9.29
C ASP A 267 28.40 -11.45 -7.93
N MET A 268 27.07 -11.57 -7.88
CA MET A 268 26.30 -11.51 -6.64
C MET A 268 26.28 -12.85 -5.91
N PRO A 269 26.35 -12.87 -4.56
CA PRO A 269 26.21 -14.09 -3.79
C PRO A 269 24.88 -14.77 -4.15
N ARG A 270 24.97 -16.03 -4.60
CA ARG A 270 23.81 -16.88 -4.85
C ARG A 270 22.98 -16.93 -3.56
N THR A 271 21.69 -16.68 -3.70
CA THR A 271 20.68 -16.91 -2.67
C THR A 271 20.99 -18.19 -1.90
N LEU A 272 21.21 -18.06 -0.59
CA LEU A 272 21.18 -19.22 0.30
C LEU A 272 19.75 -19.78 0.26
N HIS A 273 19.67 -21.05 -0.12
CA HIS A 273 18.45 -21.86 -0.11
C HIS A 273 17.90 -22.03 1.31
#